data_AF-A0A1F4VL17-F1
#
_entry.id   AF-A0A1F4VL17-F1
#
_cell.length_a   1.000
_cell.length_b   1.000
_cell.length_c   1.000
_cell.angle_alpha   90.00
_cell.angle_beta   90.00
_cell.angle_gamma   90.00
#
_symmetry.space_group_name_H-M   'P 1'
#
loop_
_entity.id
_entity.type
_entity.pdbx_description
1 polymer ?
#
loop_
_entity_poly.entity_id
_entity_poly.type
_entity_poly.pdbx_seq_one_letter_code
_entity_poly.pdbx_strand_id
1 'polypeptide(L)'
;MPTPYQIKSLLVSIATLILSYILFYQISIFVKGNSYLGLDIALLVKISALILITLYIYTLTSGSWNSNFKYFSGPLPISLSIFLISFKINVFFAGLFSIFCFLLLLLTTLNSASISETLIKFKPRIVLAPSIKGLFFVLALSAGFFAYLNVNLLGSSFDIKKTISDLVTPQVNKIVESQLSTLQTGELGNMVDKNEIQKTVNTTVKQALDRILATLDLYKSLVPYFMALLAFGYVQFISMLVGVLYSISIDFIFYLFKKIKLLSVTTKQVDKESISF
;
A
#
# COMPACT_ATOMS: atom_id res chain seq x y z
N MET A 1 12.88 -37.22 3.12
CA MET A 1 12.56 -36.57 1.82
C MET A 1 11.32 -35.70 2.02
N PRO A 2 11.27 -34.48 1.47
CA PRO A 2 10.10 -33.62 1.61
C PRO A 2 8.90 -34.22 0.88
N THR A 3 7.71 -34.16 1.49
CA THR A 3 6.49 -34.65 0.84
C THR A 3 6.07 -33.72 -0.31
N PRO A 4 5.33 -34.20 -1.33
CA PRO A 4 4.86 -33.36 -2.45
C PRO A 4 4.11 -32.10 -2.00
N TYR A 5 3.43 -32.18 -0.85
CA TYR A 5 2.77 -31.06 -0.18
C TYR A 5 3.76 -30.00 0.31
N GLN A 6 4.86 -30.41 0.95
CA GLN A 6 5.90 -29.49 1.45
C GLN A 6 6.58 -28.76 0.29
N ILE A 7 6.82 -29.45 -0.84
CA ILE A 7 7.38 -28.84 -2.05
C ILE A 7 6.45 -27.76 -2.60
N LYS A 8 5.14 -28.03 -2.72
CA LYS A 8 4.16 -27.03 -3.17
C LYS A 8 4.09 -25.83 -2.22
N SER A 9 4.08 -26.07 -0.91
CA SER A 9 4.05 -24.99 0.08
C SER A 9 5.31 -24.12 0.00
N LEU A 10 6.48 -24.73 -0.22
CA LEU A 10 7.74 -24.00 -0.37
C LEU A 10 7.76 -23.17 -1.65
N LEU A 11 7.29 -23.71 -2.78
CA LEU A 11 7.14 -22.97 -4.04
C LEU A 11 6.21 -21.76 -3.89
N VAL A 12 5.07 -21.93 -3.22
CA VAL A 12 4.15 -20.81 -2.92
C VAL A 12 4.83 -19.78 -2.01
N SER A 13 5.62 -20.21 -1.04
CA SER A 13 6.36 -19.31 -0.15
C SER A 13 7.41 -18.48 -0.91
N ILE A 14 8.15 -19.12 -1.82
CA ILE A 14 9.12 -18.45 -2.70
C ILE A 14 8.42 -17.47 -3.65
N ALA A 15 7.32 -17.90 -4.28
CA ALA A 15 6.54 -17.04 -5.15
C ALA A 15 5.99 -15.82 -4.39
N THR A 16 5.51 -16.05 -3.16
CA THR A 16 5.05 -14.98 -2.25
C THR A 16 6.21 -14.01 -1.97
N LEU A 17 7.39 -14.51 -1.59
CA LEU A 17 8.57 -13.69 -1.30
C LEU A 17 8.98 -12.80 -2.48
N ILE A 18 9.02 -13.36 -3.69
CA ILE A 18 9.42 -12.64 -4.90
C ILE A 18 8.38 -11.53 -5.20
N LEU A 19 7.10 -11.86 -5.17
CA LEU A 19 6.04 -10.91 -5.46
C LEU A 19 5.92 -9.82 -4.40
N SER A 20 6.02 -10.17 -3.11
CA SER A 20 6.05 -9.19 -2.03
C SER A 20 7.28 -8.30 -2.13
N TYR A 21 8.46 -8.85 -2.48
CA TYR A 21 9.66 -8.04 -2.69
C TYR A 21 9.47 -7.01 -3.81
N ILE A 22 8.94 -7.43 -4.97
CA ILE A 22 8.65 -6.52 -6.09
C ILE A 22 7.63 -5.46 -5.67
N LEU A 23 6.57 -5.86 -4.96
CA LEU A 23 5.53 -4.94 -4.46
C LEU A 23 6.10 -3.89 -3.50
N PHE A 24 6.81 -4.31 -2.45
CA PHE A 24 7.41 -3.38 -1.49
C PHE A 24 8.49 -2.51 -2.12
N TYR A 25 9.22 -3.01 -3.12
CA TYR A 25 10.16 -2.21 -3.90
C TYR A 25 9.43 -1.08 -4.67
N GLN A 26 8.33 -1.38 -5.35
CA GLN A 26 7.52 -0.35 -6.03
C GLN A 26 6.90 0.64 -5.05
N ILE A 27 6.41 0.18 -3.88
CA ILE A 27 5.92 1.07 -2.82
C ILE A 27 7.06 1.97 -2.32
N SER A 28 8.27 1.45 -2.14
CA SER A 28 9.43 2.25 -1.75
C SER A 28 9.77 3.33 -2.79
N ILE A 29 9.73 3.01 -4.09
CA ILE A 29 9.92 3.99 -5.18
C ILE A 29 8.84 5.06 -5.13
N PHE A 30 7.58 4.64 -5.05
CA PHE A 30 6.42 5.52 -4.99
C PHE A 30 6.52 6.55 -3.85
N VAL A 31 6.95 6.07 -2.69
CA VAL A 31 7.12 6.90 -1.49
C VAL A 31 8.34 7.81 -1.61
N LYS A 32 9.49 7.30 -2.10
CA LYS A 32 10.71 8.11 -2.32
C LYS A 32 10.51 9.23 -3.34
N GLY A 33 9.74 8.97 -4.40
CA GLY A 33 9.45 9.94 -5.45
C GLY A 33 8.37 10.96 -5.08
N ASN A 34 7.81 10.92 -3.86
CA ASN A 34 6.64 11.71 -3.46
C ASN A 34 5.44 11.59 -4.42
N SER A 35 5.36 10.50 -5.17
CA SER A 35 4.38 10.32 -6.25
C SER A 35 2.94 10.23 -5.74
N TYR A 36 2.74 10.01 -4.44
CA TYR A 36 1.44 10.09 -3.76
C TYR A 36 0.86 11.50 -3.71
N LEU A 37 1.70 12.54 -3.76
CA LEU A 37 1.25 13.94 -3.81
C LEU A 37 0.81 14.36 -5.22
N GLY A 38 1.44 13.79 -6.24
CA GLY A 38 1.19 14.10 -7.65
C GLY A 38 0.15 13.20 -8.33
N LEU A 39 -0.37 12.18 -7.63
CA LEU A 39 -1.32 11.19 -8.17
C LEU A 39 -0.87 10.55 -9.49
N ASP A 40 0.35 10.02 -9.55
CA ASP A 40 0.83 9.30 -10.74
C ASP A 40 -0.02 8.05 -11.01
N ILE A 41 -0.94 8.16 -11.97
CA ILE A 41 -1.91 7.12 -12.32
C ILE A 41 -1.21 5.86 -12.84
N ALA A 42 -0.13 6.00 -13.62
CA ALA A 42 0.55 4.84 -14.20
C ALA A 42 1.19 3.99 -13.09
N LEU A 43 1.86 4.65 -12.13
CA LEU A 43 2.48 3.97 -11.00
C LEU A 43 1.42 3.38 -10.04
N LEU A 44 0.27 4.05 -9.90
CA LEU A 44 -0.87 3.57 -9.13
C LEU A 44 -1.49 2.30 -9.72
N VAL A 45 -1.71 2.26 -11.04
CA VAL A 45 -2.22 1.06 -11.72
C VAL A 45 -1.24 -0.11 -11.55
N LYS A 46 0.06 0.16 -11.67
CA LYS A 46 1.11 -0.84 -11.46
C LYS A 46 1.12 -1.42 -10.04
N ILE A 47 1.05 -0.56 -9.01
CA ILE A 47 0.95 -1.00 -7.62
C ILE A 47 -0.33 -1.80 -7.39
N SER A 48 -1.47 -1.31 -7.90
CA SER A 48 -2.77 -1.97 -7.73
C SER A 48 -2.77 -3.39 -8.34
N ALA A 49 -2.21 -3.53 -9.54
CA ALA A 49 -2.06 -4.82 -10.21
C ALA A 49 -1.15 -5.76 -9.41
N LEU A 50 -0.02 -5.26 -8.88
CA LEU A 50 0.88 -6.05 -8.05
C LEU A 50 0.23 -6.48 -6.73
N ILE A 51 -0.54 -5.61 -6.07
CA ILE A 51 -1.31 -5.99 -4.87
C ILE A 51 -2.26 -7.14 -5.22
N LEU A 52 -3.01 -7.02 -6.33
CA LEU A 52 -3.98 -8.04 -6.72
C LEU A 52 -3.32 -9.40 -7.02
N ILE A 53 -2.19 -9.39 -7.74
CA ILE A 53 -1.44 -10.62 -8.04
C ILE A 53 -0.87 -11.22 -6.75
N THR A 54 -0.28 -10.41 -5.87
CA THR A 54 0.22 -10.86 -4.57
C THR A 54 -0.89 -11.46 -3.72
N LEU A 55 -2.10 -10.87 -3.73
CA LEU A 55 -3.26 -11.45 -3.04
C LEU A 55 -3.59 -12.84 -3.56
N TYR A 56 -3.67 -13.03 -4.89
CA TYR A 56 -3.99 -14.34 -5.46
C TYR A 56 -2.95 -15.41 -5.09
N ILE A 57 -1.66 -15.09 -5.15
CA ILE A 57 -0.62 -16.03 -4.72
C ILE A 57 -0.67 -16.25 -3.21
N TYR A 58 -0.90 -15.21 -2.41
CA TYR A 58 -1.07 -15.31 -0.97
C TYR A 58 -2.25 -16.21 -0.59
N THR A 59 -3.33 -16.26 -1.38
CA THR A 59 -4.42 -17.21 -1.12
C THR A 59 -4.02 -18.67 -1.20
N LEU A 60 -3.04 -19.00 -2.04
CA LEU A 60 -2.55 -20.37 -2.17
C LEU A 60 -1.88 -20.85 -0.88
N THR A 61 -1.44 -19.93 -0.02
CA THR A 61 -0.90 -20.27 1.31
C THR A 61 -1.94 -20.98 2.18
N SER A 62 -3.24 -20.78 1.92
CA SER A 62 -4.32 -21.53 2.60
C SER A 62 -4.22 -23.05 2.41
N GLY A 63 -3.63 -23.50 1.29
CA GLY A 63 -3.34 -24.90 1.07
C GLY A 63 -2.38 -25.49 2.09
N SER A 64 -1.59 -24.66 2.79
CA SER A 64 -0.62 -25.09 3.81
C SER A 64 -1.15 -25.06 5.24
N TRP A 65 -2.41 -24.64 5.47
CA TRP A 65 -2.92 -24.33 6.80
C TRP A 65 -3.19 -25.52 7.71
N ASN A 66 -3.30 -26.72 7.15
CA ASN A 66 -3.45 -27.96 7.92
C ASN A 66 -2.11 -28.50 8.47
N SER A 67 -1.01 -27.77 8.31
CA SER A 67 0.30 -28.16 8.83
C SER A 67 1.02 -26.99 9.49
N ASN A 68 2.14 -27.27 10.16
CA ASN A 68 3.02 -26.25 10.74
C ASN A 68 3.60 -25.27 9.69
N PHE A 69 3.47 -25.55 8.39
CA PHE A 69 3.86 -24.61 7.35
C PHE A 69 2.97 -23.36 7.30
N LYS A 70 1.78 -23.41 7.93
CA LYS A 70 0.87 -22.26 8.05
C LYS A 70 1.51 -21.02 8.68
N TYR A 71 2.47 -21.23 9.59
CA TYR A 71 3.18 -20.15 10.27
C TYR A 71 4.22 -19.47 9.36
N PHE A 72 4.70 -20.17 8.34
CA PHE A 72 5.85 -19.76 7.54
C PHE A 72 5.49 -19.40 6.10
N SER A 73 4.44 -19.95 5.51
CA SER A 73 4.21 -19.86 4.06
C SER A 73 3.72 -18.50 3.58
N GLY A 74 3.04 -17.75 4.45
CA GLY A 74 2.54 -16.40 4.17
C GLY A 74 3.30 -15.32 4.93
N PRO A 75 3.23 -15.31 6.28
CA PRO A 75 3.78 -14.22 7.10
C PRO A 75 5.28 -13.98 6.90
N LEU A 76 6.08 -15.05 6.89
CA LEU A 76 7.55 -14.95 6.81
C LEU A 76 8.05 -14.38 5.48
N PRO A 77 7.61 -14.85 4.30
CA PRO A 77 7.97 -14.26 3.01
C PRO A 77 7.70 -12.75 2.94
N ILE A 78 6.52 -12.32 3.39
CA ILE A 78 6.11 -10.92 3.31
C ILE A 78 6.96 -10.06 4.25
N SER A 79 7.16 -10.49 5.50
CA SER A 79 8.00 -9.76 6.45
C SER A 79 9.46 -9.72 6.03
N LEU A 80 9.98 -10.80 5.44
CA LEU A 80 11.34 -10.85 4.91
C LEU A 80 11.53 -9.89 3.74
N SER A 81 10.53 -9.76 2.85
CA SER A 81 10.56 -8.75 1.79
C SER A 81 10.66 -7.33 2.35
N ILE A 82 9.87 -7.01 3.39
CA ILE A 82 9.94 -5.70 4.05
C ILE A 82 11.33 -5.46 4.63
N PHE A 83 11.92 -6.47 5.27
CA PHE A 83 13.28 -6.41 5.80
C PHE A 83 14.29 -6.13 4.68
N LEU A 84 14.28 -6.88 3.59
CA LEU A 84 15.24 -6.72 2.48
C LEU A 84 15.21 -5.31 1.85
N ILE A 85 14.03 -4.69 1.79
CA ILE A 85 13.87 -3.32 1.29
C ILE A 85 14.36 -2.29 2.31
N SER A 86 14.02 -2.49 3.58
CA SER A 86 14.34 -1.54 4.67
C SER A 86 15.79 -1.62 5.14
N PHE A 87 16.42 -2.79 4.98
CA PHE A 87 17.77 -3.09 5.46
C PHE A 87 18.81 -2.11 4.91
N LYS A 88 18.63 -1.67 3.66
CA LYS A 88 19.50 -0.69 2.99
C LYS A 88 19.43 0.72 3.61
N ILE A 89 18.40 0.99 4.42
CA ILE A 89 18.12 2.29 5.01
C ILE A 89 18.61 2.31 6.45
N ASN A 90 18.13 1.38 7.28
CA ASN A 90 18.60 1.18 8.65
C ASN A 90 18.32 -0.25 9.12
N VAL A 91 19.38 -1.00 9.46
CA VAL A 91 19.30 -2.43 9.81
C VAL A 91 18.47 -2.67 11.07
N PHE A 92 18.67 -1.86 12.12
CA PHE A 92 18.00 -2.05 13.41
C PHE A 92 16.49 -1.82 13.29
N PHE A 93 16.08 -0.69 12.70
CA PHE A 93 14.66 -0.39 12.48
C PHE A 93 14.02 -1.36 11.48
N ALA A 94 14.75 -1.78 10.43
CA ALA A 94 14.27 -2.80 9.49
C ALA A 94 13.95 -4.12 10.19
N GLY A 95 14.83 -4.57 11.09
CA GLY A 95 14.63 -5.80 11.86
C GLY A 95 13.41 -5.73 12.77
N LEU A 96 13.32 -4.69 13.61
CA LEU A 96 12.17 -4.49 14.51
C LEU A 96 10.85 -4.38 13.75
N PHE A 97 10.82 -3.59 12.68
CA PHE A 97 9.62 -3.39 11.88
C PHE A 97 9.20 -4.67 11.15
N SER A 98 10.15 -5.45 10.63
CA SER A 98 9.87 -6.73 10.00
C SER A 98 9.31 -7.75 11.00
N ILE A 99 9.87 -7.83 12.21
CA ILE A 99 9.35 -8.70 13.27
C ILE A 99 7.92 -8.29 13.66
N PHE A 100 7.67 -6.99 13.79
CA PHE A 100 6.33 -6.48 14.07
C PHE A 100 5.32 -6.86 12.97
N CYS A 101 5.69 -6.66 11.71
CA CYS A 101 4.86 -7.06 10.56
C CYS A 101 4.63 -8.58 10.52
N PHE A 102 5.66 -9.38 10.83
CA PHE A 102 5.55 -10.83 10.92
C PHE A 102 4.50 -11.24 11.96
N LEU A 103 4.55 -10.68 13.18
CA LEU A 103 3.61 -11.00 14.24
C LEU A 103 2.17 -10.64 13.88
N LEU A 104 1.94 -9.48 13.25
CA LEU A 104 0.62 -9.06 12.77
C LEU A 104 0.07 -10.01 11.68
N LEU A 105 0.89 -10.38 10.71
CA LEU A 105 0.49 -11.31 9.65
C LEU A 105 0.25 -12.71 10.21
N LEU A 106 1.07 -13.15 11.16
CA LEU A 106 0.90 -14.42 11.84
C LEU A 106 -0.46 -14.46 12.55
N LEU A 107 -0.77 -13.45 13.38
CA LEU A 107 -2.04 -13.37 14.10
C LEU A 107 -3.25 -13.44 13.16
N THR A 108 -3.23 -12.66 12.07
CA THR A 108 -4.34 -12.63 11.11
C THR A 108 -4.46 -13.93 10.31
N THR A 109 -3.34 -14.60 10.02
CA THR A 109 -3.32 -15.94 9.40
C THR A 109 -3.91 -17.00 10.33
N LEU A 110 -3.60 -16.94 11.64
CA LEU A 110 -4.17 -17.86 12.63
C LEU A 110 -5.69 -17.71 12.75
N ASN A 111 -6.18 -16.46 12.77
CA ASN A 111 -7.61 -16.19 12.78
C ASN A 111 -8.30 -16.77 11.54
N SER A 112 -7.70 -16.60 10.35
CA SER A 112 -8.23 -17.21 9.13
C SER A 112 -8.20 -18.74 9.15
N ALA A 113 -7.14 -19.35 9.68
CA ALA A 113 -7.05 -20.80 9.82
C ALA A 113 -8.14 -21.34 10.76
N SER A 114 -8.38 -20.69 11.90
CA SER A 114 -9.45 -21.05 12.84
C SER A 114 -10.84 -20.97 12.20
N ILE A 115 -11.13 -19.92 11.42
CA ILE A 115 -12.39 -19.82 10.66
C ILE A 115 -12.51 -20.98 9.66
N SER A 116 -11.41 -21.36 9.01
CA SER A 116 -11.39 -22.46 8.03
C SER A 116 -11.73 -23.81 8.67
N GLU A 117 -11.33 -24.03 9.92
CA GLU A 117 -11.62 -25.25 10.68
C GLU A 117 -13.08 -25.31 11.16
N THR A 118 -13.71 -24.16 11.35
CA THR A 118 -15.10 -24.06 11.85
C THR A 118 -16.14 -24.24 10.73
N LEU A 119 -15.78 -23.96 9.47
CA LEU A 119 -16.73 -23.99 8.35
C LEU A 119 -16.83 -25.38 7.71
N ILE A 120 -18.06 -25.83 7.49
CA ILE A 120 -18.37 -27.08 6.75
C ILE A 120 -17.81 -27.03 5.31
N LYS A 121 -17.79 -25.84 4.69
CA LYS A 121 -17.25 -25.62 3.34
C LYS A 121 -16.32 -24.43 3.32
N PHE A 122 -15.13 -24.62 2.76
CA PHE A 122 -14.17 -23.55 2.55
C PHE A 122 -14.70 -22.53 1.52
N LYS A 123 -15.12 -21.36 2.03
CA LYS A 123 -15.48 -20.18 1.22
C LYS A 123 -14.32 -19.18 1.28
N PRO A 124 -13.52 -19.03 0.21
CA PRO A 124 -12.26 -18.27 0.28
C PRO A 124 -12.49 -16.82 0.70
N ARG A 125 -13.56 -16.18 0.22
CA ARG A 125 -13.92 -14.79 0.59
C ARG A 125 -14.06 -14.58 2.10
N ILE A 126 -14.66 -15.54 2.82
CA ILE A 126 -14.93 -15.42 4.26
C ILE A 126 -13.67 -15.84 5.04
N VAL A 127 -13.10 -16.98 4.67
CA VAL A 127 -11.96 -17.58 5.36
C VAL A 127 -10.73 -16.68 5.31
N LEU A 128 -10.42 -16.12 4.14
CA LEU A 128 -9.20 -15.31 3.93
C LEU A 128 -9.37 -13.85 4.34
N ALA A 129 -10.59 -13.38 4.66
CA ALA A 129 -10.84 -11.98 4.96
C ALA A 129 -9.95 -11.40 6.08
N PRO A 130 -9.73 -12.07 7.23
CA PRO A 130 -8.81 -11.58 8.24
C PRO A 130 -7.37 -11.44 7.73
N SER A 131 -6.85 -12.49 7.07
CA SER A 131 -5.48 -12.49 6.53
C SER A 131 -5.25 -11.37 5.50
N ILE A 132 -6.23 -11.12 4.65
CA ILE A 132 -6.17 -10.07 3.62
C ILE A 132 -6.23 -8.67 4.24
N LYS A 133 -7.12 -8.46 5.21
CA LYS A 133 -7.16 -7.20 5.97
C LYS A 133 -5.83 -6.95 6.67
N GLY A 134 -5.22 -7.99 7.24
CA GLY A 134 -3.88 -7.95 7.81
C GLY A 134 -2.82 -7.53 6.78
N LEU A 135 -2.83 -8.15 5.59
CA LEU A 135 -1.92 -7.80 4.51
C LEU A 135 -2.07 -6.35 4.06
N PHE A 136 -3.30 -5.85 3.87
CA PHE A 136 -3.55 -4.45 3.52
C PHE A 136 -3.02 -3.49 4.56
N PHE A 137 -3.26 -3.80 5.84
CA PHE A 137 -2.73 -2.99 6.92
C PHE A 137 -1.19 -2.97 6.92
N VAL A 138 -0.53 -4.11 6.70
CA VAL A 138 0.94 -4.19 6.62
C VAL A 138 1.49 -3.46 5.39
N LEU A 139 0.81 -3.50 4.24
CA LEU A 139 1.19 -2.72 3.06
C LEU A 139 1.14 -1.21 3.34
N ALA A 140 0.03 -0.74 3.93
CA ALA A 140 -0.12 0.65 4.30
C ALA A 140 0.90 1.09 5.36
N LEU A 141 1.10 0.26 6.39
CA LEU A 141 2.07 0.51 7.45
C LEU A 141 3.50 0.59 6.90
N SER A 142 3.86 -0.29 5.96
CA SER A 142 5.17 -0.28 5.31
C SER A 142 5.38 0.97 4.47
N ALA A 143 4.34 1.46 3.77
CA ALA A 143 4.41 2.71 3.03
C ALA A 143 4.68 3.90 3.96
N GLY A 144 3.96 3.99 5.08
CA GLY A 144 4.19 5.00 6.10
C GLY A 144 5.58 4.90 6.73
N PHE A 145 6.05 3.69 7.02
CA PHE A 145 7.39 3.44 7.55
C PHE A 145 8.48 3.87 6.56
N PHE A 146 8.34 3.54 5.27
CA PHE A 146 9.28 3.98 4.23
C PHE A 146 9.28 5.51 4.12
N ALA A 147 8.12 6.16 4.20
CA ALA A 147 8.02 7.61 4.12
C ALA A 147 8.72 8.28 5.31
N TYR A 148 8.42 7.80 6.52
CA TYR A 148 9.08 8.25 7.74
C TYR A 148 10.60 8.14 7.66
N LEU A 149 11.10 6.96 7.26
CA LEU A 149 12.53 6.73 7.14
C LEU A 149 13.17 7.62 6.06
N ASN A 150 12.54 7.78 4.90
CA ASN A 150 13.09 8.61 3.83
C ASN A 150 13.18 10.08 4.25
N VAL A 151 12.16 10.63 4.92
CA VAL A 151 12.17 12.04 5.34
C VAL A 151 13.15 12.27 6.50
N ASN A 152 13.26 11.35 7.46
CA ASN A 152 14.15 11.52 8.61
C ASN A 152 15.64 11.23 8.32
N LEU A 153 15.96 10.29 7.42
CA LEU A 153 17.35 9.98 7.09
C LEU A 153 17.95 10.93 6.04
N LEU A 154 17.13 11.60 5.23
CA LEU A 154 17.56 12.68 4.33
C LEU A 154 17.65 14.05 5.04
N GLY A 155 18.08 14.06 6.32
CA GLY A 155 18.07 15.19 7.26
C GLY A 155 18.72 16.52 6.84
N SER A 156 18.99 16.75 5.56
CA SER A 156 19.54 18.00 5.03
C SER A 156 19.13 18.33 3.59
N SER A 157 18.33 17.51 2.88
CA SER A 157 18.01 17.74 1.45
C SER A 157 16.55 17.57 1.05
N PHE A 158 15.68 17.09 1.94
CA PHE A 158 14.23 17.11 1.70
C PHE A 158 13.71 18.54 1.90
N ASP A 159 13.90 19.36 0.88
CA ASP A 159 13.37 20.72 0.86
C ASP A 159 11.86 20.64 0.59
N ILE A 160 11.10 20.54 1.67
CA ILE A 160 9.63 20.58 1.65
C ILE A 160 9.17 21.87 0.95
N LYS A 161 9.94 22.96 1.06
CA LYS A 161 9.63 24.20 0.36
C LYS A 161 9.71 24.01 -1.13
N LYS A 162 10.75 23.35 -1.63
CA LYS A 162 10.88 22.97 -3.04
C LYS A 162 9.76 22.02 -3.48
N THR A 163 9.44 20.99 -2.70
CA THR A 163 8.41 20.00 -3.07
C THR A 163 7.02 20.63 -3.12
N ILE A 164 6.65 21.45 -2.13
CA ILE A 164 5.38 22.20 -2.11
C ILE A 164 5.38 23.24 -3.23
N SER A 165 6.48 23.96 -3.43
CA SER A 165 6.62 24.92 -4.52
C SER A 165 6.44 24.26 -5.89
N ASP A 166 7.07 23.12 -6.14
CA ASP A 166 7.00 22.38 -7.40
C ASP A 166 5.59 21.82 -7.66
N LEU A 167 4.82 21.50 -6.61
CA LEU A 167 3.43 21.05 -6.72
C LEU A 167 2.43 22.20 -6.90
N VAL A 168 2.61 23.28 -6.13
CA VAL A 168 1.65 24.40 -6.04
C VAL A 168 1.88 25.42 -7.15
N THR A 169 3.13 25.75 -7.49
CA THR A 169 3.47 26.80 -8.47
C THR A 169 2.87 26.52 -9.85
N PRO A 170 2.92 25.29 -10.41
CA PRO A 170 2.29 25.01 -11.70
C PRO A 170 0.77 25.14 -11.67
N GLN A 171 0.12 24.80 -10.55
CA GLN A 171 -1.34 24.92 -10.42
C GLN A 171 -1.77 26.37 -10.23
N VAL A 172 -1.04 27.12 -9.40
CA VAL A 172 -1.22 28.57 -9.24
C VAL A 172 -1.06 29.26 -10.58
N ASN A 173 0.03 29.00 -11.32
CA ASN A 173 0.26 29.65 -12.62
C ASN A 173 -0.87 29.37 -13.61
N LYS A 174 -1.42 28.15 -13.63
CA LYS A 174 -2.59 27.79 -14.45
C LYS A 174 -3.87 28.54 -14.03
N ILE A 175 -4.10 28.71 -12.73
CA ILE A 175 -5.26 29.47 -12.22
C ILE A 175 -5.09 30.96 -12.54
N VAL A 176 -3.88 31.50 -12.37
CA VAL A 176 -3.57 32.89 -12.69
C VAL A 176 -3.72 33.14 -14.19
N GLU A 177 -3.20 32.27 -15.05
CA GLU A 177 -3.38 32.36 -16.51
C GLU A 177 -4.85 32.20 -16.93
N SER A 178 -5.64 31.34 -16.27
CA SER A 178 -7.06 31.19 -16.58
C SER A 178 -7.88 32.41 -16.14
N GLN A 179 -7.55 33.00 -15.00
CA GLN A 179 -8.20 34.25 -14.54
C GLN A 179 -7.78 35.44 -15.40
N LEU A 180 -6.51 35.51 -15.81
CA LEU A 180 -6.03 36.55 -16.72
C LEU A 180 -6.70 36.46 -18.09
N SER A 181 -6.87 35.26 -18.64
CA SER A 181 -7.58 35.05 -19.92
C SER A 181 -9.07 35.33 -19.83
N THR A 182 -9.69 35.10 -18.67
CA THR A 182 -11.10 35.47 -18.44
C THR A 182 -11.27 36.99 -18.38
N LEU A 183 -10.35 37.71 -17.72
CA LEU A 183 -10.33 39.18 -17.68
C LEU A 183 -10.06 39.83 -19.05
N GLN A 184 -9.41 39.11 -19.98
CA GLN A 184 -9.18 39.56 -21.36
C GLN A 184 -10.46 39.60 -22.21
N THR A 185 -11.53 38.90 -21.81
CA THR A 185 -12.80 38.85 -22.55
C THR A 185 -13.82 39.91 -22.11
N GLY A 186 -13.53 40.66 -21.03
CA GLY A 186 -14.36 41.79 -20.58
C GLY A 186 -13.77 43.14 -21.00
N GLU A 187 -14.63 44.14 -21.19
CA GLU A 187 -14.31 45.51 -21.67
C GLU A 187 -13.26 46.29 -20.83
N LEU A 188 -12.78 45.74 -19.71
CA LEU A 188 -11.68 46.30 -18.90
C LEU A 188 -10.26 46.00 -19.45
N GLY A 189 -10.13 45.14 -20.46
CA GLY A 189 -8.84 44.60 -20.94
C GLY A 189 -7.82 45.62 -21.49
N ASN A 190 -8.24 46.87 -21.73
CA ASN A 190 -7.39 47.92 -22.30
C ASN A 190 -6.91 48.97 -21.28
N MET A 191 -7.41 48.95 -20.03
CA MET A 191 -7.05 49.96 -19.01
C MET A 191 -6.13 49.44 -17.91
N VAL A 192 -5.85 48.13 -17.87
CA VAL A 192 -5.05 47.54 -16.80
C VAL A 192 -3.75 46.98 -17.35
N ASP A 193 -2.62 47.48 -16.83
CA ASP A 193 -1.29 47.03 -17.23
C ASP A 193 -1.09 45.56 -16.81
N LYS A 194 -1.03 44.69 -17.82
CA LYS A 194 -0.91 43.24 -17.69
C LYS A 194 0.30 42.85 -16.85
N ASN A 195 1.39 43.61 -16.97
CA ASN A 195 2.62 43.35 -16.22
C ASN A 195 2.44 43.67 -14.74
N GLU A 196 1.59 44.65 -14.40
CA GLU A 196 1.36 45.08 -13.03
C GLU A 196 0.41 44.12 -12.29
N ILE A 197 -0.64 43.62 -12.96
CA ILE A 197 -1.50 42.55 -12.39
C ILE A 197 -0.70 41.26 -12.20
N GLN A 198 0.03 40.82 -13.23
CA GLN A 198 0.80 39.57 -13.15
C GLN A 198 1.90 39.66 -12.07
N LYS A 199 2.54 40.82 -11.93
CA LYS A 199 3.51 41.07 -10.87
C LYS A 199 2.83 41.10 -9.51
N THR A 200 1.69 41.76 -9.35
CA THR A 200 0.95 41.84 -8.07
C THR A 200 0.43 40.48 -7.63
N VAL A 201 -0.14 39.70 -8.55
CA VAL A 201 -0.63 38.34 -8.28
C VAL A 201 0.53 37.40 -7.96
N ASN A 202 1.60 37.42 -8.75
CA ASN A 202 2.80 36.63 -8.44
C ASN A 202 3.41 37.03 -7.10
N THR A 203 3.43 38.32 -6.75
CA THR A 203 3.98 38.79 -5.48
C THR A 203 3.08 38.40 -4.30
N THR A 204 1.76 38.51 -4.44
CA THR A 204 0.79 38.16 -3.39
C THR A 204 0.75 36.65 -3.16
N VAL A 205 0.75 35.85 -4.23
CA VAL A 205 0.78 34.39 -4.10
C VAL A 205 2.13 33.91 -3.59
N LYS A 206 3.24 34.52 -4.02
CA LYS A 206 4.56 34.22 -3.47
C LYS A 206 4.66 34.58 -1.99
N GLN A 207 4.11 35.72 -1.55
CA GLN A 207 4.03 36.07 -0.13
C GLN A 207 3.13 35.12 0.68
N ALA A 208 2.00 34.67 0.12
CA ALA A 208 1.16 33.67 0.76
C ALA A 208 1.87 32.31 0.87
N LEU A 209 2.59 31.91 -0.19
CA LEU A 209 3.43 30.72 -0.20
C LEU A 209 4.54 30.86 0.84
N ASP A 210 5.27 31.97 0.87
CA ASP A 210 6.34 32.24 1.83
C ASP A 210 5.83 32.22 3.28
N ARG A 211 4.61 32.70 3.54
CA ARG A 211 3.96 32.57 4.88
C ARG A 211 3.64 31.12 5.22
N ILE A 212 3.13 30.34 4.27
CA ILE A 212 2.88 28.90 4.46
C ILE A 212 4.20 28.17 4.73
N LEU A 213 5.26 28.51 3.98
CA LEU A 213 6.59 27.94 4.14
C LEU A 213 7.25 28.31 5.47
N ALA A 214 7.10 29.56 5.93
CA ALA A 214 7.57 30.01 7.24
C ALA A 214 6.80 29.33 8.39
N THR A 215 5.50 29.10 8.21
CA THR A 215 4.69 28.34 9.17
C THR A 215 5.10 26.87 9.18
N LEU A 216 5.48 26.31 8.03
CA LEU A 216 5.98 24.94 7.93
C LEU A 216 7.33 24.74 8.62
N ASP A 217 8.20 25.74 8.65
CA ASP A 217 9.47 25.67 9.39
C ASP A 217 9.24 25.50 10.91
N LEU A 218 8.18 26.10 11.47
CA LEU A 218 7.79 25.91 12.89
C LEU A 218 7.36 24.47 13.20
N TYR A 219 6.82 23.75 12.20
CA TYR A 219 6.35 22.36 12.33
C TYR A 219 7.24 21.35 11.62
N LYS A 220 8.48 21.71 11.28
CA LYS A 220 9.40 20.89 10.50
C LYS A 220 9.64 19.51 11.10
N SER A 221 9.63 19.39 12.43
CA SER A 221 9.75 18.12 13.15
C SER A 221 8.54 17.19 12.97
N LEU A 222 7.37 17.72 12.65
CA LEU A 222 6.14 16.95 12.44
C LEU A 222 5.97 16.45 11.00
N VAL A 223 6.65 17.08 10.04
CA VAL A 223 6.51 16.74 8.62
C VAL A 223 6.80 15.26 8.28
N PRO A 224 7.83 14.59 8.85
CA PRO A 224 8.02 13.17 8.63
C PRO A 224 6.81 12.32 9.04
N TYR A 225 6.13 12.70 10.12
CA TYR A 225 4.94 12.00 10.62
C TYR A 225 3.72 12.25 9.72
N PHE A 226 3.52 13.49 9.26
CA PHE A 226 2.46 13.81 8.31
C PHE A 226 2.65 13.09 6.97
N MET A 227 3.87 13.08 6.41
CA MET A 227 4.17 12.34 5.18
C MET A 227 3.97 10.84 5.36
N ALA A 228 4.36 10.29 6.51
CA ALA A 228 4.10 8.89 6.83
C ALA A 228 2.61 8.57 6.89
N LEU A 229 1.81 9.43 7.52
CA LEU A 229 0.36 9.26 7.62
C LEU A 229 -0.34 9.40 6.26
N LEU A 230 0.13 10.32 5.41
CA LEU A 230 -0.36 10.47 4.04
C LEU A 230 -0.04 9.24 3.19
N ALA A 231 1.21 8.77 3.20
CA ALA A 231 1.62 7.57 2.46
C ALA A 231 0.85 6.32 2.94
N PHE A 232 0.66 6.19 4.26
CA PHE A 232 -0.19 5.15 4.87
C PHE A 232 -1.62 5.22 4.34
N GLY A 233 -2.27 6.38 4.47
CA GLY A 233 -3.67 6.56 4.06
C GLY A 233 -3.88 6.29 2.57
N TYR A 234 -2.93 6.72 1.74
CA TYR A 234 -2.99 6.52 0.30
C TYR A 234 -2.89 5.04 -0.10
N VAL A 235 -1.91 4.32 0.44
CA VAL A 235 -1.75 2.88 0.16
C VAL A 235 -2.90 2.06 0.76
N GLN A 236 -3.42 2.48 1.92
CA GLN A 236 -4.63 1.87 2.51
C GLN A 236 -5.84 2.04 1.59
N PHE A 237 -6.04 3.23 1.02
CA PHE A 237 -7.13 3.49 0.09
C PHE A 237 -7.02 2.63 -1.18
N ILE A 238 -5.85 2.56 -1.80
CA ILE A 238 -5.62 1.67 -2.95
C ILE A 238 -5.89 0.21 -2.58
N SER A 239 -5.38 -0.23 -1.43
CA SER A 239 -5.55 -1.60 -0.96
C SER A 239 -7.04 -1.94 -0.78
N MET A 240 -7.86 -1.00 -0.29
CA MET A 240 -9.31 -1.17 -0.22
C MET A 240 -9.96 -1.34 -1.60
N LEU A 241 -9.59 -0.51 -2.59
CA LEU A 241 -10.11 -0.63 -3.95
C LEU A 241 -9.75 -1.98 -4.58
N VAL A 242 -8.49 -2.41 -4.42
CA VAL A 242 -8.03 -3.74 -4.88
C VAL A 242 -8.75 -4.85 -4.12
N GLY A 243 -9.06 -4.65 -2.84
CA GLY A 243 -9.84 -5.58 -2.03
C GLY A 243 -11.24 -5.85 -2.57
N VAL A 244 -11.90 -4.84 -3.15
CA VAL A 244 -13.20 -5.01 -3.83
C VAL A 244 -13.03 -5.92 -5.05
N LEU A 245 -12.05 -5.64 -5.91
CA LEU A 245 -11.77 -6.45 -7.10
C LEU A 245 -11.46 -7.90 -6.73
N TYR A 246 -10.61 -8.09 -5.72
CA TYR A 246 -10.28 -9.40 -5.19
C TYR A 246 -11.52 -10.14 -4.65
N SER A 247 -12.40 -9.46 -3.91
CA SER A 247 -13.59 -10.09 -3.32
C SER A 247 -14.54 -10.64 -4.37
N ILE A 248 -14.66 -9.95 -5.51
CA ILE A 248 -15.50 -10.35 -6.63
C ILE A 248 -14.87 -11.53 -7.39
N SER A 249 -13.55 -11.52 -7.58
CA SER A 249 -12.85 -12.50 -8.42
C SER A 249 -12.41 -13.77 -7.69
N ILE A 250 -12.24 -13.73 -6.36
CA ILE A 250 -11.55 -14.80 -5.64
C ILE A 250 -12.22 -16.16 -5.78
N ASP A 251 -13.55 -16.23 -5.75
CA ASP A 251 -14.25 -17.51 -5.83
C ASP A 251 -13.95 -18.21 -7.17
N PHE A 252 -13.85 -17.43 -8.26
CA PHE A 252 -13.47 -17.93 -9.59
C PHE A 252 -11.99 -18.34 -9.65
N ILE A 253 -11.08 -17.50 -9.14
CA ILE A 253 -9.64 -17.80 -9.12
C ILE A 253 -9.35 -19.06 -8.28
N PHE A 254 -10.01 -19.19 -7.13
CA PHE A 254 -9.87 -20.35 -6.26
C PHE A 254 -10.40 -21.63 -6.91
N TYR A 255 -11.49 -21.53 -7.68
CA TYR A 255 -11.99 -22.62 -8.51
C TYR A 255 -10.95 -23.05 -9.57
N LEU A 256 -10.32 -22.10 -10.28
CA LEU A 256 -9.26 -22.41 -11.24
C LEU A 256 -8.08 -23.14 -10.58
N PHE A 257 -7.62 -22.66 -9.42
CA PHE A 257 -6.52 -23.29 -8.67
C PHE A 257 -6.83 -24.73 -8.23
N LYS A 258 -8.09 -25.02 -7.88
CA LYS A 258 -8.54 -26.40 -7.64
C LYS A 258 -8.52 -27.24 -8.91
N LYS A 259 -9.04 -26.70 -10.02
CA LYS A 259 -9.12 -27.40 -11.31
C LYS A 259 -7.74 -27.83 -11.82
N ILE A 260 -6.72 -26.99 -11.66
CA ILE A 260 -5.34 -27.29 -12.05
C ILE A 260 -4.54 -28.08 -10.99
N LYS A 261 -5.21 -28.57 -9.93
CA LYS A 261 -4.62 -29.38 -8.83
C LYS A 261 -3.46 -28.69 -8.08
N LEU A 262 -3.42 -27.35 -8.08
CA LEU A 262 -2.57 -26.60 -7.16
C LEU A 262 -3.06 -26.78 -5.72
N LEU A 263 -4.39 -26.76 -5.54
CA LEU A 263 -5.05 -27.02 -4.25
C LEU A 263 -5.74 -28.39 -4.27
N SER A 264 -5.47 -29.21 -3.26
CA SER A 264 -6.19 -30.47 -3.01
C SER A 264 -7.38 -30.22 -2.09
N VAL A 265 -8.52 -30.85 -2.39
CA VAL A 265 -9.70 -30.82 -1.53
C VAL A 265 -9.76 -32.11 -0.75
N THR A 266 -9.70 -32.01 0.57
CA THR A 266 -9.93 -33.13 1.49
C THR A 266 -11.32 -32.97 2.08
N THR A 267 -12.18 -33.97 1.92
CA THR A 267 -13.50 -34.01 2.54
C THR A 267 -13.41 -34.81 3.83
N LYS A 268 -13.91 -34.24 4.94
CA LYS A 268 -14.08 -34.94 6.22
C LYS A 268 -15.58 -35.14 6.45
N GLN A 269 -15.97 -36.33 6.87
CA GLN A 269 -17.33 -36.60 7.32
C GLN A 269 -17.50 -35.96 8.70
N VAL A 270 -18.57 -35.17 8.88
CA VAL A 270 -18.91 -34.49 10.13
C VAL A 270 -20.34 -34.85 10.51
N ASP A 271 -20.54 -35.30 11.75
CA ASP A 271 -21.86 -35.61 12.28
C ASP A 271 -22.58 -34.32 12.65
N LYS A 272 -23.79 -34.15 12.14
CA LYS A 272 -24.62 -32.98 12.41
C LYS A 272 -25.52 -33.29 13.60
N GLU A 273 -25.24 -32.65 14.73
CA GLU A 273 -26.17 -32.64 15.85
C GLU A 273 -27.33 -31.69 15.55
N SER A 274 -28.56 -32.17 15.73
CA SER A 274 -29.78 -31.38 15.58
C SER A 274 -30.56 -31.51 16.88
N ILE A 275 -30.65 -30.43 17.64
CA ILE A 275 -31.48 -30.35 18.84
C ILE A 275 -32.86 -29.86 18.40
N SER A 276 -33.87 -30.70 18.54
CA SER A 276 -35.28 -30.36 18.36
C SER A 276 -36.01 -30.53 19.69
N PHE A 277 -37.10 -29.77 19.88
CA PHE A 277 -38.04 -29.98 20.97
C PHE A 277 -38.90 -31.24 20.73
#